data_AF-A0A496B4T3-F1
#
_entry.id   AF-A0A496B4T3-F1
#
_cell.length_a   1.000
_cell.length_b   1.000
_cell.length_c   1.000
_cell.angle_alpha   90.00
_cell.angle_beta   90.00
_cell.angle_gamma   90.00
#
_symmetry.space_group_name_H-M   'P 1'
#
loop_
_entity.id
_entity.type
_entity.pdbx_description
1 polymer ?
#
loop_
_entity_poly.entity_id
_entity_poly.type
_entity_poly.pdbx_seq_one_letter_code
_entity_poly.pdbx_strand_id
1 'polypeptide(L)'
;MKFWKKVTQNFSKDEVRKAEMLEIHTRRIRGERLSRKQTRLLKASEQYPELDPLKELIDFAHHRFEERENVTPLPGAKRRIANNLMQLIGRDAPEDDALLGDEISLAPAYSPDLVGSDSELALPNVSGDLPPPIPEAVDPLNETVILEGEAVESATSPVEACYLKLKVAQGDEVGREYDISFQPMIIGCGEKVAVQLDANTPVSQRHALLTVDDDELLITNLDSDSGTSVDGAKITEPTTLHVASRVQIGGQVLEVAAFRRDASVLGVSFEVVEGPDVGQVHWVHFKEMTVGRSAAAQIKLADSTGTLSRLHARFNLKNGEVYLTDLGSKNGTYVDGFRIEEPTVVEPGMRIEFSEIVCEVMHIEHI
;
A
#
# COMPACT_ATOMS: atom_id res chain seq x y z
N MET A 1 32.14 -8.35 6.57
CA MET A 1 32.98 -7.13 6.77
C MET A 1 33.43 -6.41 5.48
N LYS A 2 33.34 -7.00 4.27
CA LYS A 2 33.79 -6.34 3.02
C LYS A 2 32.80 -5.32 2.42
N PHE A 3 31.50 -5.44 2.71
CA PHE A 3 30.45 -4.54 2.20
C PHE A 3 30.61 -3.09 2.69
N TRP A 4 30.83 -2.90 3.99
CA TRP A 4 30.96 -1.57 4.61
C TRP A 4 32.20 -0.79 4.14
N LYS A 5 33.27 -1.47 3.70
CA LYS A 5 34.50 -0.80 3.23
C LYS A 5 34.33 -0.02 1.92
N LYS A 6 33.41 -0.44 1.04
CA LYS A 6 33.10 0.28 -0.21
C LYS A 6 32.16 1.46 0.02
N VAL A 7 31.19 1.30 0.92
CA VAL A 7 30.21 2.36 1.25
C VAL A 7 30.86 3.55 1.97
N THR A 8 31.86 3.31 2.83
CA THR A 8 32.55 4.38 3.58
C THR A 8 33.40 5.33 2.74
N GLN A 9 33.59 5.10 1.43
CA GLN A 9 34.39 5.99 0.58
C GLN A 9 33.68 7.32 0.27
N ASN A 10 32.34 7.35 0.36
CA ASN A 10 31.53 8.53 0.04
C ASN A 10 31.03 9.29 1.27
N PHE A 11 31.39 8.87 2.49
CA PHE A 11 30.95 9.51 3.73
C PHE A 11 32.11 10.13 4.48
N SER A 12 31.87 11.29 5.08
CA SER A 12 32.82 11.92 5.97
C SER A 12 33.10 11.04 7.20
N LYS A 13 34.29 11.19 7.78
CA LYS A 13 34.65 10.48 9.02
C LYS A 13 33.68 10.78 10.18
N ASP A 14 33.00 11.93 10.14
CA ASP A 14 32.02 12.34 11.14
C ASP A 14 30.69 11.58 10.96
N GLU A 15 30.19 11.45 9.73
CA GLU A 15 28.96 10.70 9.42
C GLU A 15 29.09 9.21 9.75
N VAL A 16 30.24 8.60 9.42
CA VAL A 16 30.51 7.20 9.77
C VAL A 16 30.49 7.00 11.29
N ARG A 17 30.99 8.00 12.03
CA ARG A 17 31.04 7.98 13.50
C ARG A 17 29.64 8.15 14.11
N LYS A 18 28.81 9.02 13.54
CA LYS A 18 27.39 9.21 13.92
C LYS A 18 26.56 7.94 13.69
N ALA A 19 26.75 7.27 12.55
CA ALA A 19 26.11 6.00 12.27
C ALA A 19 26.53 4.91 13.27
N GLU A 20 27.82 4.83 13.62
CA GLU A 20 28.33 3.89 14.63
C GLU A 20 27.71 4.17 16.02
N MET A 21 27.48 5.44 16.38
CA MET A 21 26.79 5.81 17.63
C MET A 21 25.34 5.35 17.68
N LEU A 22 24.58 5.53 16.59
CA LEU A 22 23.19 5.08 16.51
C LEU A 22 23.07 3.56 16.54
N GLU A 23 23.97 2.83 15.85
CA GLU A 23 23.99 1.37 15.89
C GLU A 23 24.25 0.85 17.33
N ILE A 24 25.19 1.48 18.05
CA ILE A 24 25.47 1.12 19.44
C ILE A 24 24.29 1.45 20.35
N HIS A 25 23.57 2.55 20.10
CA HIS A 25 22.35 2.88 20.84
C HIS A 25 21.27 1.81 20.61
N THR A 26 21.03 1.38 19.37
CA THR A 26 20.10 0.27 19.06
C THR A 26 20.47 -1.02 19.80
N ARG A 27 21.75 -1.40 19.82
CA ARG A 27 22.23 -2.58 20.55
C ARG A 27 22.01 -2.48 22.06
N ARG A 28 22.20 -1.28 22.63
CA ARG A 28 21.94 -1.01 24.05
C ARG A 28 20.48 -1.28 24.40
N ILE A 29 19.55 -0.76 23.59
CA ILE A 29 18.11 -0.89 23.86
C ILE A 29 17.67 -2.35 23.76
N ARG A 30 18.23 -3.11 22.80
CA ARG A 30 18.04 -4.57 22.66
C ARG A 30 18.64 -5.43 23.79
N GLY A 31 19.21 -4.80 24.82
CA GLY A 31 19.85 -5.51 25.93
C GLY A 31 21.17 -6.19 25.58
N GLU A 32 21.78 -5.90 24.42
CA GLU A 32 23.06 -6.50 24.04
C GLU A 32 24.21 -5.96 24.91
N ARG A 33 25.18 -6.84 25.19
CA ARG A 33 26.34 -6.48 26.01
C ARG A 33 27.35 -5.63 25.22
N LEU A 34 27.49 -4.37 25.60
CA LEU A 34 28.43 -3.44 24.96
C LEU A 34 29.87 -3.61 25.46
N SER A 35 30.84 -3.51 24.55
CA SER A 35 32.27 -3.43 24.88
C SER A 35 32.64 -2.06 25.47
N ARG A 36 33.77 -1.97 26.18
CA ARG A 36 34.28 -0.70 26.74
C ARG A 36 34.45 0.40 25.69
N LYS A 37 34.83 0.04 24.46
CA LYS A 37 34.96 0.99 23.34
C LYS A 37 33.59 1.54 22.94
N GLN A 38 32.59 0.68 22.84
CA GLN A 38 31.22 1.07 22.47
C GLN A 38 30.54 1.89 23.56
N THR A 39 30.72 1.56 24.84
CA THR A 39 30.20 2.37 25.95
C THR A 39 30.79 3.79 25.94
N ARG A 40 32.07 3.94 25.60
CA ARG A 40 32.70 5.25 25.44
C ARG A 40 32.14 6.01 24.24
N LEU A 41 31.90 5.34 23.12
CA LEU A 41 31.32 5.96 21.92
C LEU A 41 29.88 6.44 22.19
N LEU A 42 29.10 5.65 22.91
CA LEU A 42 27.75 6.01 23.31
C LEU A 42 27.73 7.24 24.23
N LYS A 43 28.63 7.32 25.20
CA LYS A 43 28.80 8.54 26.03
C LYS A 43 29.21 9.75 25.19
N ALA A 44 30.07 9.55 24.19
CA ALA A 44 30.45 10.62 23.28
C ALA A 44 29.28 11.10 22.39
N SER A 45 28.19 10.33 22.27
CA SER A 45 26.99 10.76 21.53
C SER A 45 26.22 11.90 22.19
N GLU A 46 26.50 12.22 23.46
CA GLU A 46 25.97 13.41 24.15
C GLU A 46 26.53 14.72 23.54
N GLN A 47 27.64 14.65 22.81
CA GLN A 47 28.24 15.79 22.11
C GLN A 47 27.59 16.08 20.75
N TYR A 48 26.59 15.27 20.35
CA TYR A 48 25.91 15.33 19.06
C TYR A 48 24.38 15.41 19.27
N PRO A 49 23.85 16.57 19.69
CA PRO A 49 22.43 16.75 19.99
C PRO A 49 21.52 16.53 18.78
N GLU A 50 22.04 16.64 17.55
CA GLU A 50 21.30 16.31 16.33
C GLU A 50 20.91 14.82 16.22
N LEU A 51 21.54 13.96 17.02
CA LEU A 51 21.20 12.53 17.07
C LEU A 51 20.03 12.23 18.02
N ASP A 52 19.63 13.16 18.88
CA ASP A 52 18.62 12.89 19.90
C ASP A 52 17.23 12.56 19.31
N PRO A 53 16.72 13.26 18.27
CA PRO A 53 15.48 12.86 17.60
C PRO A 53 15.55 11.44 16.99
N LEU A 54 16.73 11.03 16.50
CA LEU A 54 16.94 9.69 15.94
C LEU A 54 17.02 8.63 17.05
N LYS A 55 17.63 8.95 18.20
CA LYS A 55 17.65 8.07 19.38
C LYS A 55 16.24 7.88 19.93
N GLU A 56 15.46 8.95 20.04
CA GLU A 56 14.05 8.92 20.45
C GLU A 56 13.20 8.05 19.51
N LEU A 57 13.42 8.16 18.20
CA LEU A 57 12.73 7.32 17.21
C LEU A 57 13.09 5.83 17.38
N ILE A 58 14.36 5.51 17.65
CA ILE A 58 14.82 4.14 17.90
C ILE A 58 14.21 3.61 19.21
N ASP A 59 14.19 4.42 20.27
CA ASP A 59 13.59 4.08 21.57
C ASP A 59 12.08 3.81 21.40
N PHE A 60 11.37 4.69 20.69
CA PHE A 60 9.95 4.56 20.38
C PHE A 60 9.66 3.29 19.57
N ALA A 61 10.43 3.04 18.51
CA ALA A 61 10.28 1.85 17.69
C ALA A 61 10.49 0.59 18.54
N HIS A 62 11.55 0.54 19.35
CA HIS A 62 11.83 -0.61 20.20
C HIS A 62 10.70 -0.89 21.19
N HIS A 63 10.21 0.15 21.88
CA HIS A 63 9.16 0.00 22.89
C HIS A 63 7.84 -0.48 22.28
N ARG A 64 7.43 0.08 21.14
CA ARG A 64 6.18 -0.29 20.46
C ARG A 64 6.22 -1.69 19.82
N PHE A 65 7.40 -2.20 19.48
CA PHE A 65 7.56 -3.58 18.99
C PHE A 65 7.69 -4.62 20.10
N GLU A 66 8.09 -4.24 21.33
CA GLU A 66 8.10 -5.14 22.49
C GLU A 66 6.72 -5.34 23.13
N GLU A 67 5.81 -4.36 23.07
CA GLU A 67 4.43 -4.49 23.58
C GLU A 67 3.56 -5.48 22.78
N ARG A 68 4.05 -5.98 21.64
CA ARG A 68 3.43 -7.06 20.87
C ARG A 68 4.36 -8.27 20.80
N GLU A 69 4.53 -8.98 21.92
CA GLU A 69 5.06 -10.34 21.85
C GLU A 69 4.13 -11.19 20.95
N ASN A 70 4.73 -11.75 19.88
CA ASN A 70 4.12 -12.54 18.79
C ASN A 70 3.62 -11.77 17.56
N VAL A 71 4.39 -10.82 17.05
CA VAL A 71 4.36 -10.53 15.61
C VAL A 71 5.68 -10.96 14.99
N THR A 72 5.64 -12.06 14.24
CA THR A 72 6.71 -12.44 13.33
C THR A 72 6.95 -11.24 12.40
N PRO A 73 8.14 -10.60 12.41
CA PRO A 73 8.36 -9.45 11.56
C PRO A 73 8.18 -9.88 10.12
N LEU A 74 7.23 -9.25 9.43
CA LEU A 74 6.94 -9.50 8.02
C LEU A 74 8.26 -9.61 7.22
N PRO A 75 8.38 -10.59 6.31
CA PRO A 75 9.54 -10.70 5.44
C PRO A 75 9.91 -9.34 4.85
N GLY A 76 11.20 -9.00 4.88
CA GLY A 76 11.68 -7.72 4.35
C GLY A 76 11.50 -6.49 5.24
N ALA A 77 11.02 -6.59 6.49
CA ALA A 77 11.01 -5.45 7.45
C ALA A 77 12.41 -4.82 7.63
N LYS A 78 13.47 -5.63 7.65
CA LYS A 78 14.87 -5.16 7.64
C LYS A 78 15.23 -4.38 6.36
N ARG A 79 14.65 -4.76 5.22
CA ARG A 79 14.86 -4.11 3.91
C ARG A 79 14.10 -2.78 3.82
N ARG A 80 12.91 -2.70 4.43
CA ARG A 80 12.10 -1.47 4.58
C ARG A 80 12.82 -0.41 5.40
N ILE A 81 13.36 -0.77 6.57
CA ILE A 81 14.10 0.15 7.42
C ILE A 81 15.38 0.62 6.71
N ALA A 82 16.09 -0.30 6.03
CA ALA A 82 17.28 0.06 5.27
C ALA A 82 16.99 1.03 4.12
N ASN A 83 15.91 0.82 3.35
CA ASN A 83 15.54 1.70 2.24
C ASN A 83 15.14 3.11 2.73
N ASN A 84 14.37 3.20 3.83
CA ASN A 84 13.98 4.49 4.41
C ASN A 84 15.20 5.24 4.99
N LEU A 85 16.15 4.53 5.60
CA LEU A 85 17.40 5.15 6.08
C LEU A 85 18.25 5.68 4.91
N MET A 86 18.32 4.93 3.81
CA MET A 86 19.08 5.32 2.62
C MET A 86 18.44 6.51 1.89
N GLN A 87 17.10 6.63 1.90
CA GLN A 87 16.39 7.79 1.38
C GLN A 87 16.59 9.05 2.24
N LEU A 88 16.75 8.90 3.56
CA LEU A 88 17.06 10.04 4.45
C LEU A 88 18.50 10.55 4.28
N ILE A 89 19.46 9.63 4.06
CA ILE A 89 20.88 9.95 3.90
C ILE A 89 21.18 10.50 2.50
N GLY A 90 20.37 10.15 1.48
CA GLY A 90 20.56 10.57 0.09
C GLY A 90 20.16 12.01 -0.25
N ARG A 91 19.64 12.81 0.69
CA ARG A 91 19.21 14.20 0.43
C ARG A 91 20.36 15.21 0.27
N ASP A 92 21.60 14.85 0.63
CA ASP A 92 22.75 15.78 0.60
C ASP A 92 23.92 15.35 -0.31
N ALA A 93 23.72 14.42 -1.25
CA ALA A 93 24.76 14.08 -2.23
C ALA A 93 24.55 14.85 -3.55
N PRO A 94 25.55 15.60 -4.06
CA PRO A 94 25.44 16.26 -5.35
C PRO A 94 25.44 15.22 -6.47
N GLU A 95 24.57 15.43 -7.46
CA GLU A 95 24.52 14.68 -8.71
C GLU A 95 25.84 14.85 -9.46
N ASP A 96 26.52 13.74 -9.78
CA ASP A 96 27.51 13.72 -10.84
C ASP A 96 27.53 12.36 -11.55
N ASP A 97 27.75 12.48 -12.85
CA ASP A 97 27.44 11.54 -13.93
C ASP A 97 28.57 10.53 -14.20
N ALA A 98 28.19 9.39 -14.80
CA ALA A 98 29.00 8.41 -15.55
C ALA A 98 30.20 7.68 -14.89
N LEU A 99 30.19 6.33 -14.95
CA LEU A 99 31.19 5.46 -15.63
C LEU A 99 31.15 3.99 -15.14
N LEU A 100 31.04 3.06 -16.11
CA LEU A 100 31.63 1.70 -16.18
C LEU A 100 31.23 0.69 -15.07
N GLY A 101 30.69 -0.50 -15.33
CA GLY A 101 31.11 -1.51 -16.30
C GLY A 101 31.31 -2.84 -15.57
N ASP A 102 30.90 -3.93 -16.23
CA ASP A 102 31.20 -5.35 -15.97
C ASP A 102 30.62 -6.13 -14.78
N GLU A 103 29.88 -7.17 -15.19
CA GLU A 103 29.75 -8.52 -14.66
C GLU A 103 30.62 -8.89 -13.45
N ILE A 104 29.98 -9.38 -12.36
CA ILE A 104 30.52 -10.51 -11.60
C ILE A 104 29.37 -11.44 -11.18
N SER A 105 29.34 -12.61 -11.81
CA SER A 105 28.60 -13.81 -11.41
C SER A 105 29.01 -14.31 -10.02
N LEU A 106 28.04 -14.76 -9.22
CA LEU A 106 28.28 -15.67 -8.09
C LEU A 106 27.23 -16.80 -8.14
N ALA A 107 27.61 -17.87 -8.83
CA ALA A 107 26.99 -19.19 -8.72
C ALA A 107 27.70 -20.00 -7.60
N PRO A 108 27.27 -21.23 -7.25
CA PRO A 108 26.94 -21.62 -5.89
C PRO A 108 27.99 -22.53 -5.25
N ALA A 109 27.99 -22.63 -3.92
CA ALA A 109 28.73 -23.68 -3.22
C ALA A 109 27.81 -24.88 -2.93
N TYR A 110 27.93 -25.91 -3.79
CA TYR A 110 27.67 -27.34 -3.54
C TYR A 110 28.42 -27.82 -2.26
N SER A 111 28.14 -28.93 -1.54
CA SER A 111 27.14 -30.02 -1.45
C SER A 111 27.72 -31.06 -0.43
N PRO A 112 27.36 -32.36 -0.40
CA PRO A 112 26.13 -33.01 0.06
C PRO A 112 26.39 -34.15 1.11
N ASP A 113 25.31 -34.86 1.45
CA ASP A 113 25.20 -36.23 2.00
C ASP A 113 25.34 -36.46 3.52
N LEU A 114 24.23 -36.92 4.13
CA LEU A 114 24.18 -38.22 4.80
C LEU A 114 22.74 -38.75 4.91
N VAL A 115 22.65 -40.04 4.65
CA VAL A 115 21.50 -40.96 4.46
C VAL A 115 20.78 -41.33 5.77
N GLY A 116 19.49 -41.68 5.65
CA GLY A 116 18.74 -42.50 6.62
C GLY A 116 17.23 -42.40 6.35
N SER A 117 16.65 -43.22 5.47
CA SER A 117 16.15 -44.60 5.65
C SER A 117 14.69 -44.66 6.09
N ASP A 118 13.88 -45.33 5.26
CA ASP A 118 12.50 -45.74 5.44
C ASP A 118 12.21 -46.42 6.80
N SER A 119 10.99 -46.25 7.30
CA SER A 119 10.26 -47.31 8.03
C SER A 119 8.76 -47.04 8.06
N GLU A 120 8.04 -47.97 7.44
CA GLU A 120 6.63 -48.27 7.64
C GLU A 120 6.26 -48.37 9.13
N LEU A 121 5.09 -47.85 9.50
CA LEU A 121 4.29 -48.44 10.56
C LEU A 121 2.83 -48.47 10.12
N ALA A 122 2.39 -49.69 9.81
CA ALA A 122 1.02 -50.05 9.57
C ALA A 122 0.29 -50.45 10.87
N LEU A 123 -1.03 -50.40 10.77
CA LEU A 123 -2.09 -51.17 11.46
C LEU A 123 -2.81 -50.51 12.65
N PRO A 124 -4.09 -50.89 12.95
CA PRO A 124 -4.99 -51.82 12.22
C PRO A 124 -6.42 -51.30 11.95
N ASN A 125 -7.06 -51.96 10.98
CA ASN A 125 -8.51 -52.10 10.86
C ASN A 125 -9.11 -52.77 12.11
N VAL A 126 -10.21 -52.22 12.63
CA VAL A 126 -11.16 -52.95 13.46
C VAL A 126 -12.55 -52.82 12.82
N SER A 127 -13.05 -53.96 12.36
CA SER A 127 -14.43 -54.18 11.94
C SER A 127 -15.32 -54.40 13.16
N GLY A 128 -16.58 -53.94 13.12
CA GLY A 128 -17.62 -54.45 14.02
C GLY A 128 -18.75 -53.49 14.35
N ASP A 129 -19.91 -53.77 13.73
CA ASP A 129 -21.29 -53.51 14.20
C ASP A 129 -21.87 -52.09 14.25
N LEU A 130 -22.73 -51.84 13.25
CA LEU A 130 -23.81 -50.84 13.25
C LEU A 130 -25.03 -51.36 14.05
N PRO A 131 -25.60 -50.55 14.95
CA PRO A 131 -27.00 -50.68 15.39
C PRO A 131 -27.96 -49.72 14.64
N PRO A 132 -29.27 -50.00 14.64
CA PRO A 132 -30.28 -49.47 13.70
C PRO A 132 -30.77 -48.05 14.03
N PRO A 133 -31.49 -47.37 13.11
CA PRO A 133 -31.92 -45.98 13.31
C PRO A 133 -33.07 -45.87 14.32
N ILE A 134 -33.03 -44.83 15.14
CA ILE A 134 -34.13 -44.45 16.04
C ILE A 134 -35.08 -43.52 15.26
N PRO A 135 -36.41 -43.75 15.29
CA PRO A 135 -37.38 -42.86 14.65
C PRO A 135 -37.67 -41.66 15.55
N GLU A 136 -37.42 -40.44 15.07
CA GLU A 136 -37.82 -39.23 15.77
C GLU A 136 -39.30 -38.91 15.51
N ALA A 137 -39.96 -38.58 16.62
CA ALA A 137 -41.37 -38.30 16.74
C ALA A 137 -41.77 -37.01 16.01
N VAL A 138 -42.97 -37.06 15.43
CA VAL A 138 -43.71 -35.94 14.86
C VAL A 138 -44.43 -35.24 16.00
N ASP A 139 -44.25 -33.93 16.17
CA ASP A 139 -45.30 -33.03 16.67
C ASP A 139 -44.98 -31.56 16.32
N PRO A 140 -45.95 -30.63 16.36
CA PRO A 140 -46.40 -29.94 15.17
C PRO A 140 -46.20 -28.42 15.32
N LEU A 141 -46.04 -27.72 14.21
CA LEU A 141 -46.51 -26.35 13.98
C LEU A 141 -46.01 -25.95 12.60
N ASN A 142 -46.83 -26.26 11.63
CA ASN A 142 -46.73 -25.76 10.28
C ASN A 142 -47.29 -24.33 10.28
N GLU A 143 -46.47 -23.35 10.65
CA GLU A 143 -46.66 -21.96 10.27
C GLU A 143 -45.46 -21.56 9.41
N THR A 144 -45.66 -21.66 8.10
CA THR A 144 -44.78 -21.07 7.09
C THR A 144 -44.76 -19.56 7.27
N VAL A 145 -43.82 -19.05 8.06
CA VAL A 145 -43.35 -17.68 7.93
C VAL A 145 -42.31 -17.71 6.83
N ILE A 146 -42.71 -17.22 5.65
CA ILE A 146 -41.79 -16.81 4.60
C ILE A 146 -41.01 -15.62 5.19
N LEU A 147 -39.87 -15.90 5.82
CA LEU A 147 -38.83 -14.90 5.93
C LEU A 147 -38.17 -14.88 4.56
N GLU A 148 -38.52 -13.86 3.79
CA GLU A 148 -37.70 -13.38 2.68
C GLU A 148 -36.30 -13.14 3.27
N GLY A 149 -35.47 -14.19 3.23
CA GLY A 149 -34.05 -14.04 3.41
C GLY A 149 -33.59 -13.21 2.24
N GLU A 150 -33.39 -11.91 2.50
CA GLU A 150 -32.56 -11.06 1.66
C GLU A 150 -31.34 -11.88 1.29
N ALA A 151 -31.29 -12.26 0.01
CA ALA A 151 -30.05 -12.63 -0.60
C ALA A 151 -29.13 -11.45 -0.30
N VAL A 152 -28.11 -11.69 0.52
CA VAL A 152 -26.92 -10.86 0.49
C VAL A 152 -26.33 -11.14 -0.89
N GLU A 153 -26.88 -10.46 -1.89
CA GLU A 153 -26.23 -10.24 -3.16
C GLU A 153 -24.87 -9.68 -2.76
N SER A 154 -23.84 -10.47 -3.05
CA SER A 154 -22.46 -10.00 -3.09
C SER A 154 -22.46 -8.77 -3.98
N ALA A 155 -22.55 -7.59 -3.37
CA ALA A 155 -22.44 -6.31 -4.04
C ALA A 155 -21.00 -6.19 -4.53
N THR A 156 -20.72 -6.79 -5.68
CA THR A 156 -19.65 -6.34 -6.54
C THR A 156 -20.07 -4.95 -7.01
N SER A 157 -19.79 -3.92 -6.21
CA SER A 157 -20.03 -2.52 -6.60
C SER A 157 -19.44 -2.32 -7.99
N PRO A 158 -20.15 -1.65 -8.91
CA PRO A 158 -19.61 -1.41 -10.23
C PRO A 158 -18.32 -0.61 -10.09
N VAL A 159 -17.22 -1.17 -10.58
CA VAL A 159 -15.91 -0.52 -10.63
C VAL A 159 -15.94 0.50 -11.78
N GLU A 160 -16.91 1.40 -11.77
CA GLU A 160 -17.18 2.35 -12.84
C GLU A 160 -16.29 3.58 -12.70
N ALA A 161 -16.00 4.21 -13.83
CA ALA A 161 -15.36 5.50 -13.78
C ALA A 161 -16.33 6.47 -13.12
N CYS A 162 -15.83 7.34 -12.25
CA CYS A 162 -16.65 8.33 -11.57
C CYS A 162 -16.21 9.72 -11.99
N TYR A 163 -17.17 10.57 -12.30
CA TYR A 163 -16.97 11.98 -12.57
C TYR A 163 -17.68 12.81 -11.50
N LEU A 164 -16.93 13.68 -10.82
CA LEU A 164 -17.44 14.60 -9.83
C LEU A 164 -17.24 16.04 -10.31
N LYS A 165 -18.32 16.81 -10.32
CA LYS A 165 -18.27 18.24 -10.64
C LYS A 165 -18.40 19.09 -9.38
N LEU A 166 -17.38 19.89 -9.09
CA LEU A 166 -17.42 20.90 -8.04
C LEU A 166 -17.62 22.29 -8.63
N LYS A 167 -18.41 23.11 -7.95
CA LYS A 167 -18.55 24.52 -8.28
C LYS A 167 -18.21 25.38 -7.07
N VAL A 168 -17.40 26.41 -7.25
CA VAL A 168 -17.11 27.37 -6.19
C VAL A 168 -18.36 28.23 -5.94
N ALA A 169 -18.95 28.09 -4.77
CA ALA A 169 -20.12 28.87 -4.33
C ALA A 169 -19.70 30.16 -3.57
N GLN A 170 -18.54 30.14 -2.91
CA GLN A 170 -17.99 31.27 -2.17
C GLN A 170 -16.45 31.26 -2.24
N GLY A 171 -15.82 32.43 -2.35
CA GLY A 171 -14.36 32.59 -2.41
C GLY A 171 -13.93 33.53 -3.54
N ASP A 172 -12.68 33.47 -3.94
CA ASP A 172 -12.15 34.33 -5.01
C ASP A 172 -12.70 33.99 -6.40
N GLU A 173 -13.05 32.71 -6.61
CA GLU A 173 -13.39 32.16 -7.93
C GLU A 173 -14.86 31.74 -8.01
N VAL A 174 -15.78 32.48 -7.39
CA VAL A 174 -17.22 32.15 -7.39
C VAL A 174 -17.71 31.87 -8.81
N GLY A 175 -18.40 30.73 -8.97
CA GLY A 175 -18.93 30.24 -10.23
C GLY A 175 -17.96 29.39 -11.04
N ARG A 176 -16.68 29.32 -10.68
CA ARG A 176 -15.71 28.42 -11.33
C ARG A 176 -16.06 26.97 -11.05
N GLU A 177 -15.97 26.14 -12.09
CA GLU A 177 -16.24 24.71 -12.03
C GLU A 177 -14.94 23.90 -12.16
N TYR A 178 -14.90 22.76 -11.47
CA TYR A 178 -13.80 21.81 -11.47
C TYR A 178 -14.35 20.41 -11.75
N ASP A 179 -13.74 19.77 -12.73
CA ASP A 179 -14.11 18.45 -13.22
C ASP A 179 -13.09 17.44 -12.71
N ILE A 180 -13.54 16.49 -11.89
CA ILE A 180 -12.68 15.52 -11.22
C ILE A 180 -13.05 14.13 -11.72
N SER A 181 -12.11 13.47 -12.40
CA SER A 181 -12.30 12.13 -12.94
C SER A 181 -11.53 11.08 -12.16
N PHE A 182 -12.25 10.08 -11.67
CA PHE A 182 -11.72 8.89 -11.05
C PHE A 182 -11.81 7.76 -12.07
N GLN A 183 -10.66 7.29 -12.53
CA GLN A 183 -10.57 6.17 -13.47
C GLN A 183 -10.19 4.91 -12.68
N PRO A 184 -10.93 3.81 -12.82
CA PRO A 184 -10.55 2.55 -12.18
C PRO A 184 -9.28 2.00 -12.84
N MET A 185 -8.31 1.58 -12.02
CA MET A 185 -7.04 1.04 -12.53
C MET A 185 -7.16 -0.47 -12.67
N ILE A 186 -7.64 -0.92 -13.83
CA ILE A 186 -8.00 -2.33 -14.06
C ILE A 186 -6.86 -3.08 -14.75
N ILE A 187 -6.63 -4.33 -14.35
CA ILE A 187 -5.85 -5.32 -15.10
C ILE A 187 -6.82 -6.31 -15.76
N GLY A 188 -6.67 -6.55 -17.06
CA GLY A 188 -7.55 -7.47 -17.79
C GLY A 188 -7.31 -7.50 -19.29
N CYS A 189 -8.21 -8.18 -20.00
CA CYS A 189 -8.15 -8.30 -21.47
C CYS A 189 -9.12 -7.36 -22.22
N GLY A 190 -9.93 -6.58 -21.51
CA GLY A 190 -10.95 -5.69 -22.10
C GLY A 190 -10.39 -4.35 -22.56
N GLU A 191 -11.20 -3.56 -23.26
CA GLU A 191 -10.79 -2.21 -23.67
C GLU A 191 -10.69 -1.26 -22.46
N LYS A 192 -9.81 -0.24 -22.58
CA LYS A 192 -9.63 0.84 -21.57
C LYS A 192 -9.19 0.37 -20.18
N VAL A 193 -8.48 -0.75 -20.10
CA VAL A 193 -7.80 -1.20 -18.87
C VAL A 193 -6.45 -0.50 -18.68
N ALA A 194 -5.98 -0.40 -17.44
CA ALA A 194 -4.67 0.17 -17.11
C ALA A 194 -3.51 -0.76 -17.49
N VAL A 195 -3.73 -2.07 -17.35
CA VAL A 195 -2.79 -3.12 -17.77
C VAL A 195 -3.54 -4.10 -18.66
N GLN A 196 -3.23 -4.05 -19.95
CA GLN A 196 -3.78 -4.94 -20.95
C GLN A 196 -2.98 -6.24 -20.99
N LEU A 197 -3.66 -7.36 -20.77
CA LEU A 197 -3.10 -8.70 -20.86
C LEU A 197 -3.61 -9.43 -22.12
N ASP A 198 -2.83 -10.41 -22.60
CA ASP A 198 -3.23 -11.27 -23.72
C ASP A 198 -4.56 -12.02 -23.49
N ALA A 199 -5.51 -11.82 -24.40
CA ALA A 199 -6.86 -12.39 -24.37
C ALA A 199 -6.94 -13.90 -24.71
N ASN A 200 -5.85 -14.51 -25.18
CA ASN A 200 -5.75 -15.95 -25.46
C ASN A 200 -5.46 -16.77 -24.19
N THR A 201 -5.34 -16.11 -23.04
CA THR A 201 -5.23 -16.74 -21.72
C THR A 201 -6.55 -16.59 -20.95
N PRO A 202 -6.84 -17.43 -19.93
CA PRO A 202 -8.05 -17.29 -19.12
C PRO A 202 -7.96 -16.03 -18.25
N VAL A 203 -8.18 -14.88 -18.87
CA VAL A 203 -8.15 -13.54 -18.28
C VAL A 203 -9.43 -12.84 -18.68
N SER A 204 -10.12 -12.30 -17.69
CA SER A 204 -11.39 -11.60 -17.89
C SER A 204 -11.18 -10.18 -18.39
N GLN A 205 -12.21 -9.61 -19.03
CA GLN A 205 -12.14 -8.24 -19.55
C GLN A 205 -11.69 -7.25 -18.47
N ARG A 206 -12.18 -7.47 -17.25
CA ARG A 206 -11.85 -6.72 -16.04
C ARG A 206 -11.57 -7.76 -14.96
N HIS A 207 -10.31 -8.17 -14.85
CA HIS A 207 -9.94 -9.34 -14.05
C HIS A 207 -9.55 -8.96 -12.61
N ALA A 208 -8.77 -7.89 -12.46
CA ALA A 208 -8.40 -7.36 -11.16
C ALA A 208 -8.46 -5.83 -11.15
N LEU A 209 -8.79 -5.28 -9.98
CA LEU A 209 -8.77 -3.84 -9.72
C LEU A 209 -7.56 -3.50 -8.86
N LEU A 210 -6.81 -2.48 -9.26
CA LEU A 210 -5.81 -1.83 -8.43
C LEU A 210 -6.42 -0.58 -7.77
N THR A 211 -6.22 -0.46 -6.46
CA THR A 211 -6.57 0.75 -5.70
C THR A 211 -5.37 1.21 -4.88
N VAL A 212 -5.40 2.46 -4.44
CA VAL A 212 -4.43 2.99 -3.48
C VAL A 212 -5.22 3.47 -2.26
N ASP A 213 -4.92 2.90 -1.10
CA ASP A 213 -5.47 3.32 0.20
C ASP A 213 -4.29 3.63 1.13
N ASP A 214 -4.27 4.82 1.72
CA ASP A 214 -3.18 5.30 2.60
C ASP A 214 -1.74 5.00 2.10
N ASP A 215 -1.48 5.29 0.83
CA ASP A 215 -0.20 5.03 0.13
C ASP A 215 0.14 3.55 -0.09
N GLU A 216 -0.74 2.64 0.26
CA GLU A 216 -0.62 1.22 -0.03
C GLU A 216 -1.33 0.88 -1.34
N LEU A 217 -0.64 0.20 -2.24
CA LEU A 217 -1.25 -0.37 -3.45
C LEU A 217 -1.96 -1.66 -3.07
N LEU A 218 -3.26 -1.75 -3.34
CA LEU A 218 -4.03 -2.97 -3.16
C LEU A 218 -4.46 -3.53 -4.50
N ILE A 219 -4.60 -4.85 -4.54
CA ILE A 219 -5.24 -5.56 -5.64
C ILE A 219 -6.48 -6.31 -5.13
N THR A 220 -7.57 -6.16 -5.85
CA THR A 220 -8.83 -6.85 -5.61
C THR A 220 -9.17 -7.70 -6.82
N ASN A 221 -9.41 -8.99 -6.59
CA ASN A 221 -9.89 -9.89 -7.62
C ASN A 221 -11.34 -9.51 -8.01
N LEU A 222 -11.56 -9.22 -9.30
CA LEU A 222 -12.91 -9.01 -9.85
C LEU A 222 -13.44 -10.26 -10.56
N ASP A 223 -12.56 -11.21 -10.88
CA ASP A 223 -12.89 -12.38 -11.67
C ASP A 223 -13.40 -13.55 -10.81
N SER A 224 -14.56 -14.12 -11.14
CA SER A 224 -15.12 -15.27 -10.42
C SER A 224 -14.49 -16.61 -10.81
N ASP A 225 -13.90 -16.71 -12.00
CA ASP A 225 -13.67 -18.00 -12.65
C ASP A 225 -12.22 -18.50 -12.51
N SER A 226 -11.28 -17.75 -13.07
CA SER A 226 -9.83 -18.01 -12.96
C SER A 226 -9.28 -17.51 -11.63
N GLY A 227 -9.74 -16.34 -11.20
CA GLY A 227 -9.31 -15.64 -10.00
C GLY A 227 -7.86 -15.15 -10.08
N THR A 228 -7.46 -14.37 -9.07
CA THR A 228 -6.13 -13.75 -8.96
C THR A 228 -5.32 -14.41 -7.84
N SER A 229 -4.01 -14.57 -8.01
CA SER A 229 -3.10 -14.99 -6.93
C SER A 229 -1.97 -14.00 -6.73
N VAL A 230 -1.53 -13.81 -5.49
CA VAL A 230 -0.38 -12.96 -5.13
C VAL A 230 0.64 -13.81 -4.39
N ASP A 231 1.88 -13.80 -4.86
CA ASP A 231 3.00 -14.57 -4.29
C ASP A 231 2.69 -16.08 -4.12
N GLY A 232 1.88 -16.63 -5.05
CA GLY A 232 1.46 -18.02 -5.08
C GLY A 232 0.20 -18.35 -4.25
N ALA A 233 -0.36 -17.38 -3.51
CA ALA A 233 -1.60 -17.56 -2.76
C ALA A 233 -2.78 -16.92 -3.49
N LYS A 234 -3.87 -17.68 -3.70
CA LYS A 234 -5.11 -17.13 -4.28
C LYS A 234 -5.73 -16.12 -3.32
N ILE A 235 -6.08 -14.93 -3.83
CA ILE A 235 -6.67 -13.86 -3.02
C ILE A 235 -8.20 -13.92 -3.07
N THR A 236 -8.82 -13.68 -1.92
CA THR A 236 -10.29 -13.55 -1.79
C THR A 236 -10.71 -12.20 -1.23
N GLU A 237 -9.76 -11.44 -0.69
CA GLU A 237 -9.93 -10.11 -0.13
C GLU A 237 -8.90 -9.15 -0.75
N PRO A 238 -9.14 -7.82 -0.70
CA PRO A 238 -8.15 -6.83 -1.14
C PRO A 238 -6.79 -7.08 -0.48
N THR A 239 -5.76 -7.25 -1.29
CA THR A 239 -4.43 -7.66 -0.84
C THR A 239 -3.41 -6.60 -1.19
N THR A 240 -2.58 -6.19 -0.21
CA THR A 240 -1.52 -5.20 -0.43
C THR A 240 -0.39 -5.76 -1.30
N LEU A 241 0.06 -4.97 -2.27
CA LEU A 241 1.17 -5.25 -3.16
C LEU A 241 2.40 -4.42 -2.78
N HIS A 242 3.57 -5.04 -2.92
CA HIS A 242 4.87 -4.44 -2.68
C HIS A 242 5.81 -4.67 -3.86
N VAL A 243 6.97 -4.00 -3.86
CA VAL A 243 8.02 -4.29 -4.86
C VAL A 243 8.41 -5.76 -4.75
N ALA A 244 8.53 -6.41 -5.91
CA ALA A 244 8.74 -7.84 -6.12
C ALA A 244 7.54 -8.75 -5.77
N SER A 245 6.38 -8.19 -5.41
CA SER A 245 5.15 -8.99 -5.34
C SER A 245 4.81 -9.52 -6.73
N ARG A 246 4.44 -10.80 -6.79
CA ARG A 246 4.12 -11.52 -8.03
C ARG A 246 2.62 -11.76 -8.11
N VAL A 247 1.97 -11.05 -9.02
CA VAL A 247 0.54 -11.15 -9.29
C VAL A 247 0.34 -12.11 -10.46
N GLN A 248 -0.25 -13.27 -10.18
CA GLN A 248 -0.66 -14.21 -11.21
C GLN A 248 -2.12 -13.96 -11.60
N ILE A 249 -2.34 -13.72 -12.89
CA ILE A 249 -3.65 -13.54 -13.52
C ILE A 249 -3.69 -14.44 -14.75
N GLY A 250 -4.58 -15.43 -14.73
CA GLY A 250 -4.60 -16.48 -15.75
C GLY A 250 -3.26 -17.21 -15.87
N GLY A 251 -2.68 -17.19 -17.06
CA GLY A 251 -1.36 -17.79 -17.36
C GLY A 251 -0.17 -16.83 -17.26
N GLN A 252 -0.39 -15.61 -16.77
CA GLN A 252 0.61 -14.55 -16.74
C GLN A 252 0.97 -14.17 -15.31
N VAL A 253 2.25 -13.88 -15.08
CA VAL A 253 2.75 -13.40 -13.79
C VAL A 253 3.37 -12.02 -13.98
N LEU A 254 2.77 -11.03 -13.32
CA LEU A 254 3.25 -9.67 -13.26
C LEU A 254 3.99 -9.44 -11.94
N GLU A 255 5.27 -9.09 -12.01
CA GLU A 255 6.04 -8.67 -10.86
C GLU A 255 5.99 -7.14 -10.72
N VAL A 256 5.73 -6.63 -9.51
CA VAL A 256 5.80 -5.20 -9.23
C VAL A 256 7.26 -4.75 -9.21
N ALA A 257 7.72 -4.14 -10.28
CA ALA A 257 9.14 -3.80 -10.45
C ALA A 257 9.55 -2.55 -9.65
N ALA A 258 8.70 -1.52 -9.60
CA ALA A 258 9.03 -0.26 -8.94
C ALA A 258 7.81 0.58 -8.58
N PHE A 259 7.97 1.44 -7.56
CA PHE A 259 7.10 2.58 -7.29
C PHE A 259 7.88 3.87 -7.53
N ARG A 260 7.23 4.86 -8.14
CA ARG A 260 7.75 6.21 -8.31
C ARG A 260 6.69 7.20 -7.86
N ARG A 261 7.06 8.13 -6.99
CA ARG A 261 6.17 9.22 -6.56
C ARG A 261 6.74 10.53 -7.11
N ASP A 262 5.97 11.18 -7.97
CA ASP A 262 6.28 12.52 -8.48
C ASP A 262 5.10 13.43 -8.17
N ALA A 263 5.33 14.44 -7.32
CA ALA A 263 4.29 15.28 -6.75
C ALA A 263 3.09 14.47 -6.20
N SER A 264 1.91 14.61 -6.82
CA SER A 264 0.64 13.95 -6.49
C SER A 264 0.35 12.70 -7.33
N VAL A 265 1.34 12.18 -8.06
CA VAL A 265 1.20 11.01 -8.93
C VAL A 265 2.07 9.86 -8.40
N LEU A 266 1.42 8.74 -8.09
CA LEU A 266 2.07 7.46 -7.79
C LEU A 266 2.10 6.61 -9.06
N GLY A 267 3.28 6.44 -9.64
CA GLY A 267 3.56 5.49 -10.71
C GLY A 267 3.96 4.13 -10.16
N VAL A 268 3.34 3.07 -10.66
CA VAL A 268 3.66 1.68 -10.36
C VAL A 268 4.05 0.97 -11.65
N SER A 269 5.18 0.30 -11.65
CA SER A 269 5.64 -0.51 -12.77
C SER A 269 5.37 -1.98 -12.52
N PHE A 270 4.71 -2.63 -13.47
CA PHE A 270 4.50 -4.07 -13.51
C PHE A 270 5.32 -4.64 -14.68
N GLU A 271 6.17 -5.62 -14.42
CA GLU A 271 6.92 -6.35 -15.44
C GLU A 271 6.35 -7.76 -15.55
N VAL A 272 6.06 -8.21 -16.77
CA VAL A 272 5.61 -9.58 -17.02
C VAL A 272 6.82 -10.50 -16.95
N VAL A 273 6.86 -11.38 -15.95
CA VAL A 273 7.98 -12.30 -15.70
C VAL A 273 7.70 -13.73 -16.17
N GLU A 274 6.42 -14.10 -16.32
CA GLU A 274 5.99 -15.37 -16.89
C GLU A 274 4.73 -15.18 -17.76
N GLY A 275 4.60 -15.96 -18.84
CA GLY A 275 3.45 -15.92 -19.76
C GLY A 275 3.79 -15.53 -21.21
N PRO A 276 2.79 -15.25 -22.06
CA PRO A 276 2.99 -14.81 -23.45
C PRO A 276 3.75 -13.49 -23.60
N ASP A 277 3.55 -12.54 -22.69
CA ASP A 277 4.05 -11.17 -22.79
C ASP A 277 5.34 -10.91 -21.99
N VAL A 278 6.14 -11.95 -21.70
CA VAL A 278 7.35 -11.84 -20.87
C VAL A 278 8.30 -10.74 -21.34
N GLY A 279 8.75 -9.93 -20.38
CA GLY A 279 9.62 -8.77 -20.59
C GLY A 279 8.86 -7.47 -20.91
N GLN A 280 7.53 -7.53 -21.08
CA GLN A 280 6.71 -6.33 -21.20
C GLN A 280 6.61 -5.59 -19.85
N VAL A 281 6.69 -4.26 -19.89
CA VAL A 281 6.57 -3.39 -18.71
C VAL A 281 5.38 -2.46 -18.87
N HIS A 282 4.48 -2.46 -17.90
CA HIS A 282 3.32 -1.58 -17.81
C HIS A 282 3.51 -0.56 -16.70
N TRP A 283 3.20 0.71 -16.98
CA TRP A 283 3.18 1.78 -15.99
C TRP A 283 1.75 2.20 -15.70
N VAL A 284 1.33 2.01 -14.44
CA VAL A 284 0.03 2.47 -13.94
C VAL A 284 0.28 3.74 -13.11
N HIS A 285 -0.48 4.79 -13.39
CA HIS A 285 -0.33 6.08 -12.70
C HIS A 285 -1.59 6.42 -11.92
N PHE A 286 -1.49 6.42 -10.60
CA PHE A 286 -2.54 6.87 -9.69
C PHE A 286 -2.34 8.35 -9.42
N LYS A 287 -3.34 9.16 -9.78
CA LYS A 287 -3.34 10.59 -9.50
C LYS A 287 -4.18 10.82 -8.24
N GLU A 288 -3.59 11.47 -7.24
CA GLU A 288 -4.36 11.92 -6.08
C GLU A 288 -5.15 13.18 -6.43
N MET A 289 -6.46 13.16 -6.21
CA MET A 289 -7.34 14.31 -6.46
C MET A 289 -7.32 15.26 -5.26
N THR A 290 -6.19 15.92 -5.07
CA THR A 290 -5.95 16.85 -3.96
C THR A 290 -6.45 18.26 -4.25
N VAL A 291 -6.98 18.92 -3.23
CA VAL A 291 -7.43 20.32 -3.25
C VAL A 291 -6.48 21.16 -2.40
N GLY A 292 -6.12 22.36 -2.85
CA GLY A 292 -5.32 23.30 -2.06
C GLY A 292 -4.90 24.54 -2.83
N ARG A 293 -4.15 25.44 -2.20
CA ARG A 293 -3.71 26.69 -2.85
C ARG A 293 -2.43 26.56 -3.67
N SER A 294 -1.65 25.49 -3.47
CA SER A 294 -0.35 25.33 -4.10
C SER A 294 -0.46 24.66 -5.47
N ALA A 295 0.57 24.81 -6.31
CA ALA A 295 0.65 24.09 -7.58
C ALA A 295 0.86 22.56 -7.42
N ALA A 296 1.14 22.09 -6.20
CA ALA A 296 1.20 20.65 -5.92
C ALA A 296 -0.19 20.02 -5.74
N ALA A 297 -1.24 20.84 -5.52
CA ALA A 297 -2.61 20.35 -5.50
C ALA A 297 -3.11 20.14 -6.93
N GLN A 298 -3.80 19.02 -7.18
CA GLN A 298 -4.40 18.75 -8.49
C GLN A 298 -5.52 19.76 -8.81
N ILE A 299 -6.30 20.13 -7.80
CA ILE A 299 -7.34 21.15 -7.84
C ILE A 299 -6.81 22.36 -7.08
N LYS A 300 -6.25 23.30 -7.83
CA LYS A 300 -5.74 24.55 -7.26
C LYS A 300 -6.85 25.58 -7.16
N LEU A 301 -7.29 25.87 -5.93
CA LEU A 301 -8.22 26.96 -5.65
C LEU A 301 -7.44 28.26 -5.44
N ALA A 302 -7.90 29.37 -6.01
CA ALA A 302 -7.35 30.68 -5.67
C ALA A 302 -7.76 31.06 -4.24
N ASP A 303 -6.78 31.58 -3.49
CA ASP A 303 -6.92 31.95 -2.08
C ASP A 303 -6.11 33.21 -1.79
N SER A 304 -6.76 34.35 -1.91
CA SER A 304 -6.24 35.69 -1.69
C SER A 304 -6.05 36.00 -0.20
N THR A 305 -6.83 35.33 0.66
CA THR A 305 -6.73 35.47 2.12
C THR A 305 -5.60 34.64 2.71
N GLY A 306 -5.09 33.66 1.95
CA GLY A 306 -3.95 32.83 2.33
C GLY A 306 -4.28 31.82 3.43
N THR A 307 -5.57 31.57 3.65
CA THR A 307 -6.09 30.72 4.73
C THR A 307 -6.19 29.25 4.31
N LEU A 308 -6.21 28.97 3.00
CA LEU A 308 -6.23 27.63 2.44
C LEU A 308 -4.85 26.97 2.59
N SER A 309 -4.82 25.70 3.01
CA SER A 309 -3.57 24.94 3.09
C SER A 309 -3.02 24.60 1.69
N ARG A 310 -1.70 24.40 1.59
CA ARG A 310 -1.03 24.08 0.32
C ARG A 310 -1.59 22.83 -0.34
N LEU A 311 -1.77 21.79 0.48
CA LEU A 311 -2.58 20.60 0.27
C LEU A 311 -3.57 20.61 1.45
N HIS A 312 -4.85 20.70 1.17
CA HIS A 312 -5.89 20.93 2.18
C HIS A 312 -6.72 19.66 2.39
N ALA A 313 -7.21 19.09 1.31
CA ALA A 313 -8.04 17.89 1.34
C ALA A 313 -7.76 17.02 0.11
N ARG A 314 -8.25 15.79 0.12
CA ARG A 314 -8.15 14.82 -0.97
C ARG A 314 -9.49 14.17 -1.21
N PHE A 315 -9.85 14.02 -2.48
CA PHE A 315 -10.92 13.13 -2.90
C PHE A 315 -10.35 11.78 -3.31
N ASN A 316 -11.02 10.70 -2.91
CA ASN A 316 -10.71 9.33 -3.30
C ASN A 316 -12.00 8.59 -3.68
N LEU A 317 -11.93 7.70 -4.68
CA LEU A 317 -13.04 6.79 -5.00
C LEU A 317 -12.81 5.47 -4.27
N LYS A 318 -13.76 5.05 -3.43
CA LYS A 318 -13.73 3.76 -2.73
C LYS A 318 -15.12 3.12 -2.79
N ASN A 319 -15.19 1.87 -3.21
CA ASN A 319 -16.44 1.10 -3.33
C ASN A 319 -17.54 1.76 -4.18
N GLY A 320 -17.16 2.61 -5.14
CA GLY A 320 -18.09 3.37 -5.96
C GLY A 320 -18.57 4.68 -5.31
N GLU A 321 -18.06 5.05 -4.15
CA GLU A 321 -18.40 6.31 -3.48
C GLU A 321 -17.20 7.24 -3.46
N VAL A 322 -17.45 8.55 -3.57
CA VAL A 322 -16.40 9.55 -3.47
C VAL A 322 -16.27 9.97 -2.00
N TYR A 323 -15.10 9.73 -1.43
CA TYR A 323 -14.74 10.15 -0.08
C TYR A 323 -13.90 11.41 -0.13
N LEU A 324 -14.16 12.31 0.83
CA LEU A 324 -13.35 13.49 1.11
C LEU A 324 -12.58 13.29 2.42
N THR A 325 -11.29 13.59 2.41
CA THR A 325 -10.41 13.50 3.59
C THR A 325 -9.65 14.80 3.78
N ASP A 326 -9.67 15.35 5.00
CA ASP A 326 -8.81 16.47 5.38
C ASP A 326 -7.36 16.01 5.55
N LEU A 327 -6.40 16.72 4.96
CA LEU A 327 -4.98 16.37 4.98
C LEU A 327 -4.21 17.04 6.14
N GLY A 328 -4.87 17.23 7.28
CA GLY A 328 -4.33 17.98 8.42
C GLY A 328 -4.26 19.48 8.11
N SER A 329 -5.30 20.01 7.47
CA SER A 329 -5.36 21.41 7.10
C SER A 329 -5.41 22.32 8.33
N LYS A 330 -4.88 23.54 8.20
CA LYS A 330 -4.82 24.49 9.33
C LYS A 330 -6.20 24.85 9.89
N ASN A 331 -7.20 25.01 9.02
CA ASN A 331 -8.53 25.49 9.38
C ASN A 331 -9.60 24.38 9.40
N GLY A 332 -9.23 23.17 9.00
CA GLY A 332 -10.16 22.05 8.85
C GLY A 332 -10.96 22.12 7.55
N THR A 333 -11.53 20.97 7.19
CA THR A 333 -12.51 20.79 6.13
C THR A 333 -13.89 20.57 6.75
N TYR A 334 -14.93 21.15 6.16
CA TYR A 334 -16.32 20.98 6.61
C TYR A 334 -17.19 20.46 5.48
N VAL A 335 -18.18 19.64 5.81
CA VAL A 335 -19.23 19.19 4.90
C VAL A 335 -20.58 19.55 5.53
N ASP A 336 -21.39 20.33 4.82
CA ASP A 336 -22.67 20.89 5.27
C ASP A 336 -22.59 21.55 6.67
N GLY A 337 -21.49 22.26 6.92
CA GLY A 337 -21.22 22.98 8.16
C GLY A 337 -20.65 22.11 9.31
N PHE A 338 -20.48 20.81 9.10
CA PHE A 338 -19.87 19.91 10.08
C PHE A 338 -18.41 19.64 9.74
N ARG A 339 -17.50 19.83 10.70
CA ARG A 339 -16.08 19.53 10.51
C ARG A 339 -15.91 18.02 10.37
N ILE A 340 -15.18 17.58 9.35
CA ILE A 340 -14.84 16.18 9.17
C ILE A 340 -13.56 15.84 9.94
N GLU A 341 -13.56 14.69 10.61
CA GLU A 341 -12.36 14.13 11.30
C GLU A 341 -11.88 12.84 10.66
N GLU A 342 -12.76 12.14 9.96
CA GLU A 342 -12.51 10.89 9.24
C GLU A 342 -12.91 11.07 7.76
N PRO A 343 -12.50 10.16 6.86
CA PRO A 343 -12.99 10.17 5.48
C PRO A 343 -14.52 10.15 5.41
N THR A 344 -15.11 11.15 4.76
CA THR A 344 -16.56 11.33 4.67
C THR A 344 -17.03 11.22 3.23
N VAL A 345 -18.10 10.45 2.98
CA VAL A 345 -18.73 10.35 1.66
C VAL A 345 -19.31 11.71 1.27
N VAL A 346 -19.10 12.11 0.02
CA VAL A 346 -19.70 13.32 -0.56
C VAL A 346 -20.74 12.93 -1.61
N GLU A 347 -21.87 13.63 -1.60
CA GLU A 347 -22.99 13.42 -2.50
C GLU A 347 -23.37 14.71 -3.24
N PRO A 348 -24.08 14.62 -4.38
CA PRO A 348 -24.62 15.80 -5.05
C PRO A 348 -25.47 16.69 -4.13
N GLY A 349 -25.26 17.99 -4.22
CA GLY A 349 -25.93 19.02 -3.41
C GLY A 349 -25.20 19.38 -2.11
N MET A 350 -24.24 18.57 -1.66
CA MET A 350 -23.48 18.86 -0.45
C MET A 350 -22.56 20.08 -0.64
N ARG A 351 -22.39 20.85 0.44
CA ARG A 351 -21.48 21.99 0.51
C ARG A 351 -20.22 21.58 1.25
N ILE A 352 -19.08 21.81 0.61
CA ILE A 352 -17.75 21.51 1.14
C ILE A 352 -17.03 22.83 1.39
N GLU A 353 -16.56 23.03 2.61
CA GLU A 353 -15.81 24.22 2.99
C GLU A 353 -14.33 23.87 3.17
N PHE A 354 -13.50 24.53 2.37
CA PHE A 354 -12.05 24.50 2.48
C PHE A 354 -11.57 25.85 3.00
N SER A 355 -11.54 26.02 4.32
CA SER A 355 -11.37 27.35 4.93
C SER A 355 -12.51 28.31 4.53
N GLU A 356 -12.21 29.50 4.01
CA GLU A 356 -13.20 30.51 3.62
C GLU A 356 -13.82 30.27 2.23
N ILE A 357 -13.36 29.23 1.53
CA ILE A 357 -13.84 28.85 0.20
C ILE A 357 -14.87 27.75 0.34
N VAL A 358 -16.07 27.98 -0.19
CA VAL A 358 -17.17 27.00 -0.20
C VAL A 358 -17.36 26.51 -1.62
N CYS A 359 -17.35 25.19 -1.80
CA CYS A 359 -17.68 24.49 -3.02
C CYS A 359 -18.99 23.72 -2.85
N GLU A 360 -19.78 23.65 -3.90
CA GLU A 360 -20.99 22.81 -3.99
C GLU A 360 -20.69 21.62 -4.91
N VAL A 361 -21.06 20.43 -4.47
CA VAL A 361 -21.02 19.22 -5.31
C VAL A 361 -22.20 19.27 -6.26
N MET A 362 -21.96 19.53 -7.54
CA MET A 362 -23.04 19.71 -8.51
C MET A 362 -23.66 18.39 -8.95
N HIS A 363 -22.82 17.40 -9.24
CA HIS A 363 -23.23 16.03 -9.55
C HIS A 363 -22.05 15.06 -9.43
N ILE A 364 -22.40 13.79 -9.27
CA ILE A 364 -21.50 12.64 -9.29
C ILE A 364 -22.13 11.64 -10.27
N GLU A 365 -21.40 11.30 -11.33
CA GLU A 365 -21.86 10.40 -12.38
C GLU A 365 -20.94 9.17 -12.45
N HIS A 366 -21.54 7.99 -12.52
CA HIS A 366 -20.84 6.73 -12.80
C HIS A 366 -20.94 6.40 -14.28
N ILE A 367 -19.83 5.96 -14.88
CA ILE A 367 -19.63 5.76 -16.33
C ILE A 367 -19.12 4.36 -16.61
#